data_AF-A0A3S1GGR2-F1
#
_entry.id   AF-A0A3S1GGR2-F1
#
_cell.length_a   1.000
_cell.length_b   1.000
_cell.length_c   1.000
_cell.angle_alpha   90.00
_cell.angle_beta   90.00
_cell.angle_gamma   90.00
#
_symmetry.space_group_name_H-M   'P 1'
#
loop_
_entity.id
_entity.type
_entity.pdbx_description
1 polymer ?
#
loop_
_entity_poly.entity_id
_entity_poly.type
_entity_poly.pdbx_seq_one_letter_code
_entity_poly.pdbx_strand_id
1 'polypeptide(L)'
;GHLSESGRDLASVAAAARAAAKDIVSLGISLSSCSIPGQAHEERFGANDGELGLGIHGEPGVERIALEAASKLIAIMAERLAARLDPHSRYALLINNLGSVPPLEMALIANAVLSSSLAKAVALTVGPGHLMTALNMNGFSLSLIKLDAEREAALLAPVGPHAWLPAKPVRAPVVIAMAKPAAGTATKPGSRDAAAERLIRA
;
A
#
# COMPACT_ATOMS: atom_id res chain seq x y z
N GLY A 1 -15.82 14.27 5.01
CA GLY A 1 -16.41 13.22 5.85
C GLY A 1 -16.55 13.72 7.27
N HIS A 2 -15.59 13.39 8.13
CA HIS A 2 -15.62 13.65 9.58
C HIS A 2 -16.18 15.03 10.01
N LEU A 3 -15.66 16.14 9.48
CA LEU A 3 -16.12 17.49 9.86
C LEU A 3 -17.55 17.81 9.44
N SER A 4 -18.00 17.26 8.31
CA SER A 4 -19.38 17.43 7.86
C SER A 4 -20.33 16.67 8.77
N GLU A 5 -19.94 15.47 9.20
CA GLU A 5 -20.73 14.63 10.11
C GLU A 5 -20.83 15.27 11.51
N SER A 6 -19.80 16.00 11.94
CA SER A 6 -19.82 16.76 13.21
C SER A 6 -20.53 18.11 13.12
N GLY A 7 -21.23 18.40 12.01
CA GLY A 7 -22.08 19.59 11.85
C GLY A 7 -21.33 20.89 11.57
N ARG A 8 -20.07 20.82 11.11
CA ARG A 8 -19.32 22.02 10.71
C ARG A 8 -19.90 22.63 9.43
N ASP A 9 -19.82 23.95 9.32
CA ASP A 9 -20.29 24.68 8.13
C ASP A 9 -19.44 24.36 6.87
N LEU A 10 -20.00 24.67 5.69
CA LEU A 10 -19.37 24.40 4.40
C LEU A 10 -18.01 25.08 4.23
N ALA A 11 -17.85 26.31 4.74
CA ALA A 11 -16.59 27.05 4.61
C ALA A 11 -15.48 26.40 5.44
N SER A 12 -15.80 25.98 6.67
CA SER A 12 -14.92 25.21 7.56
C SER A 12 -14.51 23.88 6.92
N VAL A 13 -15.48 23.11 6.39
CA VAL A 13 -15.21 21.83 5.73
C VAL A 13 -14.33 22.01 4.51
N ALA A 14 -14.62 23.00 3.66
CA ALA A 14 -13.84 23.28 2.45
C ALA A 14 -12.41 23.74 2.79
N ALA A 15 -12.24 24.58 3.81
CA ALA A 15 -10.92 25.02 4.26
C ALA A 15 -10.07 23.83 4.76
N ALA A 16 -10.64 22.97 5.61
CA ALA A 16 -9.96 21.79 6.11
C ALA A 16 -9.61 20.78 4.99
N ALA A 17 -10.52 20.55 4.04
CA ALA A 17 -10.27 19.67 2.90
C ALA A 17 -9.13 20.19 2.00
N ARG A 18 -9.10 21.50 1.72
CA ARG A 18 -8.00 22.12 0.97
C ARG A 18 -6.67 22.05 1.72
N ALA A 19 -6.69 22.26 3.03
CA ALA A 19 -5.51 22.13 3.87
C ALA A 19 -4.97 20.69 3.86
N ALA A 20 -5.84 19.69 4.01
CA ALA A 20 -5.47 18.28 3.92
C ALA A 20 -4.89 17.93 2.54
N ALA A 21 -5.54 18.36 1.46
CA ALA A 21 -5.06 18.13 0.09
C ALA A 21 -3.66 18.71 -0.16
N LYS A 22 -3.37 19.91 0.38
CA LYS A 22 -2.06 20.55 0.27
C LYS A 22 -0.95 19.79 1.02
N ASP A 23 -1.29 19.13 2.11
CA ASP A 23 -0.34 18.43 2.97
C ASP A 23 -0.16 16.94 2.62
N ILE A 24 -0.86 16.46 1.58
CA ILE A 24 -0.69 15.09 1.07
C ILE A 24 0.47 15.06 0.08
N VAL A 25 1.40 14.14 0.30
CA VAL A 25 2.47 13.81 -0.65
C VAL A 25 2.30 12.35 -1.05
N SER A 26 2.29 12.07 -2.35
CA SER A 26 2.10 10.72 -2.88
C SER A 26 3.17 10.37 -3.91
N LEU A 27 3.60 9.12 -3.92
CA LEU A 27 4.47 8.56 -4.95
C LEU A 27 4.01 7.14 -5.30
N GLY A 28 3.81 6.90 -6.58
CA GLY A 28 3.48 5.59 -7.14
C GLY A 28 4.66 4.95 -7.85
N ILE A 29 4.64 3.63 -7.95
CA ILE A 29 5.52 2.84 -8.82
C ILE A 29 4.66 1.78 -9.51
N SER A 30 4.95 1.53 -10.78
CA SER A 30 4.34 0.43 -11.52
C SER A 30 5.35 -0.32 -12.37
N LEU A 31 5.09 -1.61 -12.56
CA LEU A 31 5.83 -2.55 -13.41
C LEU A 31 5.10 -2.83 -14.73
N SER A 32 3.91 -2.27 -14.93
CA SER A 32 3.07 -2.52 -16.11
C SER A 32 2.11 -1.34 -16.37
N SER A 33 1.71 -1.09 -17.60
CA SER A 33 0.59 -0.15 -17.86
C SER A 33 -0.75 -0.79 -17.48
N CYS A 34 -1.81 0.02 -17.35
CA CYS A 34 -3.16 -0.52 -17.26
C CYS A 34 -3.68 -0.95 -18.64
N SER A 35 -4.43 -2.04 -18.69
CA SER A 35 -5.13 -2.50 -19.90
C SER A 35 -6.53 -1.90 -19.97
N ILE A 36 -6.77 -1.05 -20.97
CA ILE A 36 -8.07 -0.41 -21.18
C ILE A 36 -8.96 -1.36 -22.00
N PRO A 37 -10.14 -1.77 -21.50
CA PRO A 37 -11.05 -2.64 -22.24
C PRO A 37 -11.40 -2.06 -23.62
N GLY A 38 -11.26 -2.87 -24.67
CA GLY A 38 -11.52 -2.46 -26.05
C GLY A 38 -10.34 -1.75 -26.73
N GLN A 39 -9.20 -1.59 -26.07
CA GLN A 39 -7.97 -1.10 -26.68
C GLN A 39 -6.89 -2.18 -26.69
N ALA A 40 -5.96 -2.10 -27.63
CA ALA A 40 -4.76 -2.93 -27.61
C ALA A 40 -3.93 -2.61 -26.36
N HIS A 41 -3.32 -3.62 -25.75
CA HIS A 41 -2.44 -3.40 -24.61
C HIS A 41 -1.18 -2.66 -25.06
N GLU A 42 -0.85 -1.56 -24.38
CA GLU A 42 0.40 -0.83 -24.61
C GLU A 42 1.53 -1.38 -23.73
N GLU A 43 2.45 -2.14 -24.33
CA GLU A 43 3.70 -2.54 -23.68
C GLU A 43 4.68 -1.35 -23.59
N ARG A 44 4.54 -0.54 -22.53
CA ARG A 44 5.48 0.56 -22.23
C ARG A 44 6.75 0.10 -21.49
N PHE A 45 6.70 -1.07 -20.87
CA PHE A 45 7.72 -1.58 -19.95
C PHE A 45 8.30 -2.90 -20.47
N GLY A 46 9.62 -3.05 -20.40
CA GLY A 46 10.25 -4.37 -20.50
C GLY A 46 9.99 -5.20 -19.25
N ALA A 47 10.27 -6.51 -19.31
CA ALA A 47 10.07 -7.44 -18.20
C ALA A 47 10.83 -7.08 -16.90
N ASN A 48 11.87 -6.24 -17.01
CA ASN A 48 12.71 -5.80 -15.90
C ASN A 48 12.63 -4.27 -15.69
N ASP A 49 11.60 -3.62 -16.21
CA ASP A 49 11.42 -2.17 -16.05
C ASP A 49 10.28 -1.88 -15.07
N GLY A 50 10.45 -0.81 -14.31
CA GLY A 50 9.40 -0.13 -13.59
C GLY A 50 9.44 1.37 -13.87
N GLU A 51 8.39 2.07 -13.45
CA GLU A 51 8.30 3.51 -13.60
C GLU A 51 7.73 4.16 -12.34
N LEU A 52 8.45 5.16 -11.86
CA LEU A 52 8.07 5.99 -10.73
C LEU A 52 7.22 7.16 -11.19
N GLY A 53 6.15 7.42 -10.45
CA GLY A 53 5.26 8.55 -10.68
C GLY A 53 4.28 8.37 -11.83
N LEU A 54 4.10 7.14 -12.34
CA LEU A 54 3.08 6.83 -13.35
C LEU A 54 1.67 7.18 -12.83
N GLY A 55 0.87 7.81 -13.68
CA GLY A 55 -0.49 8.24 -13.37
C GLY A 55 -1.50 7.09 -13.37
N ILE A 56 -2.65 7.29 -12.69
CA ILE A 56 -3.68 6.24 -12.54
C ILE A 56 -4.43 5.91 -13.84
N HIS A 57 -4.22 6.66 -14.92
CA HIS A 57 -4.73 6.34 -16.25
C HIS A 57 -3.61 5.89 -17.20
N GLY A 58 -2.43 5.55 -16.67
CA GLY A 58 -1.28 5.14 -17.47
C GLY A 58 -0.46 6.31 -18.02
N GLU A 59 -0.67 7.54 -17.53
CA GLU A 59 0.11 8.70 -17.93
C GLU A 59 1.61 8.50 -17.59
N PRO A 60 2.55 8.97 -18.42
CA PRO A 60 3.96 8.79 -18.15
C PRO A 60 4.42 9.33 -16.80
N GLY A 61 5.16 8.50 -16.07
CA GLY A 61 5.84 8.89 -14.86
C GLY A 61 7.08 9.74 -15.11
N VAL A 62 7.81 10.01 -14.03
CA VAL A 62 8.96 10.93 -14.03
C VAL A 62 10.29 10.21 -14.25
N GLU A 63 10.36 8.91 -13.98
CA GLU A 63 11.61 8.15 -13.98
C GLU A 63 11.37 6.67 -14.25
N ARG A 64 12.08 6.11 -15.25
CA ARG A 64 12.19 4.67 -15.44
C ARG A 64 13.27 4.11 -14.54
N ILE A 65 12.99 2.96 -13.93
CA ILE A 65 13.90 2.28 -13.02
C ILE A 65 13.98 0.80 -13.36
N ALA A 66 15.12 0.19 -13.10
CA ALA A 66 15.25 -1.25 -13.19
C ALA A 66 14.44 -1.93 -12.08
N LEU A 67 13.79 -3.04 -12.40
CA LEU A 67 13.17 -3.92 -11.43
C LEU A 67 14.24 -4.44 -10.48
N GLU A 68 13.99 -4.25 -9.20
CA GLU A 68 14.92 -4.54 -8.11
C GLU A 68 14.17 -5.18 -6.95
N ALA A 69 14.91 -5.69 -5.97
CA ALA A 69 14.31 -6.16 -4.73
C ALA A 69 13.42 -5.06 -4.11
N ALA A 70 12.24 -5.44 -3.59
CA ALA A 70 11.27 -4.48 -3.05
C ALA A 70 11.89 -3.54 -2.00
N SER A 71 12.85 -4.00 -1.19
CA SER A 71 13.56 -3.16 -0.22
C SER A 71 14.31 -1.99 -0.88
N LYS A 72 14.92 -2.20 -2.05
CA LYS A 72 15.60 -1.14 -2.81
C LYS A 72 14.59 -0.17 -3.43
N LEU A 73 13.52 -0.69 -4.03
CA LEU A 73 12.44 0.13 -4.59
C LEU A 73 11.83 1.04 -3.53
N ILE A 74 11.55 0.47 -2.35
CA ILE A 74 11.04 1.21 -1.20
C ILE A 74 12.06 2.22 -0.67
N ALA A 75 13.36 1.91 -0.65
CA ALA A 75 14.37 2.87 -0.23
C ALA A 75 14.38 4.12 -1.13
N ILE A 76 14.29 3.93 -2.45
CA ILE A 76 14.18 5.03 -3.43
C ILE A 76 12.91 5.85 -3.15
N MET A 77 11.75 5.20 -3.03
CA MET A 77 10.49 5.91 -2.76
C MET A 77 10.52 6.65 -1.42
N ALA A 78 11.06 6.03 -0.37
CA ALA A 78 11.18 6.61 0.96
C ALA A 78 12.07 7.85 0.96
N GLU A 79 13.19 7.82 0.25
CA GLU A 79 14.08 8.98 0.10
C GLU A 79 13.36 10.15 -0.59
N ARG A 80 12.72 9.89 -1.74
CA ARG A 80 12.00 10.91 -2.51
C ARG A 80 10.82 11.50 -1.74
N LEU A 81 10.09 10.67 -1.01
CA LEU A 81 9.00 11.11 -0.14
C LEU A 81 9.56 11.94 1.02
N ALA A 82 10.57 11.44 1.75
CA ALA A 82 11.16 12.12 2.90
C ALA A 82 11.69 13.52 2.57
N ALA A 83 12.22 13.74 1.36
CA ALA A 83 12.66 15.06 0.90
C ALA A 83 11.53 16.12 0.82
N ARG A 84 10.27 15.68 0.86
CA ARG A 84 9.08 16.55 0.84
C ARG A 84 8.39 16.66 2.20
N LEU A 85 8.84 15.90 3.20
CA LEU A 85 8.24 15.84 4.52
C LEU A 85 9.02 16.71 5.52
N ASP A 86 8.29 17.30 6.45
CA ASP A 86 8.86 17.87 7.67
C ASP A 86 9.33 16.72 8.61
N PRO A 87 10.63 16.62 8.93
CA PRO A 87 11.20 15.52 9.73
C PRO A 87 10.78 15.55 11.20
N HIS A 88 10.21 16.66 11.69
CA HIS A 88 9.73 16.80 13.06
C HIS A 88 8.23 16.50 13.20
N SER A 89 7.57 16.20 12.08
CA SER A 89 6.16 15.89 12.04
C SER A 89 5.89 14.38 12.02
N ARG A 90 4.67 14.03 12.42
CA ARG A 90 4.13 12.68 12.29
C ARG A 90 3.14 12.61 11.14
N TYR A 91 3.03 11.42 10.54
CA TYR A 91 2.22 11.20 9.35
C TYR A 91 1.34 9.95 9.48
N ALA A 92 0.20 9.96 8.80
CA ALA A 92 -0.49 8.73 8.42
C ALA A 92 -0.02 8.32 7.03
N LEU A 93 0.25 7.02 6.86
CA LEU A 93 0.69 6.42 5.61
C LEU A 93 -0.43 5.56 5.02
N LEU A 94 -0.82 5.86 3.80
CA LEU A 94 -1.65 4.98 2.98
C LEU A 94 -0.74 4.12 2.10
N ILE A 95 -0.96 2.80 2.14
CA ILE A 95 -0.31 1.82 1.26
C ILE A 95 -1.38 1.29 0.31
N ASN A 96 -1.35 1.74 -0.93
CA ASN A 96 -2.39 1.48 -1.92
C ASN A 96 -1.90 0.52 -3.01
N ASN A 97 -2.73 -0.45 -3.37
CA ASN A 97 -2.54 -1.33 -4.52
C ASN A 97 -3.18 -0.69 -5.76
N LEU A 98 -2.43 -0.56 -6.84
CA LEU A 98 -2.92 0.01 -8.11
C LEU A 98 -3.72 -1.00 -8.93
N GLY A 99 -3.80 -2.27 -8.55
CA GLY A 99 -4.65 -3.24 -9.23
C GLY A 99 -4.24 -4.66 -8.95
N SER A 100 -3.18 -5.12 -9.64
CA SER A 100 -2.87 -6.55 -9.76
C SER A 100 -1.73 -7.04 -8.86
N VAL A 101 -1.22 -6.23 -7.92
CA VAL A 101 -0.15 -6.68 -7.01
C VAL A 101 -0.73 -7.78 -6.09
N PRO A 102 -0.12 -8.98 -6.04
CA PRO A 102 -0.60 -10.06 -5.18
C PRO A 102 -0.63 -9.68 -3.69
N PRO A 103 -1.56 -10.21 -2.88
CA PRO A 103 -1.63 -9.91 -1.44
C PRO A 103 -0.33 -10.21 -0.67
N LEU A 104 0.39 -11.28 -1.04
CA LEU A 104 1.67 -11.62 -0.44
C LEU A 104 2.73 -10.53 -0.70
N GLU A 105 2.79 -10.02 -1.93
CA GLU A 105 3.69 -8.93 -2.30
C GLU A 105 3.30 -7.62 -1.63
N MET A 106 2.00 -7.32 -1.52
CA MET A 106 1.52 -6.16 -0.75
C MET A 106 1.92 -6.23 0.73
N ALA A 107 1.89 -7.43 1.34
CA ALA A 107 2.37 -7.62 2.71
C ALA A 107 3.89 -7.41 2.82
N LEU A 108 4.65 -7.90 1.84
CA LEU A 108 6.10 -7.71 1.75
C LEU A 108 6.44 -6.22 1.57
N ILE A 109 5.72 -5.50 0.71
CA ILE A 109 5.82 -4.05 0.50
C ILE A 109 5.55 -3.30 1.81
N ALA A 110 4.45 -3.63 2.49
CA ALA A 110 4.12 -2.99 3.77
C ALA A 110 5.22 -3.20 4.82
N ASN A 111 5.76 -4.42 4.91
CA ASN A 111 6.90 -4.71 5.78
C ASN A 111 8.15 -3.92 5.40
N ALA A 112 8.47 -3.83 4.11
CA ALA A 112 9.63 -3.08 3.62
C ALA A 112 9.50 -1.58 3.93
N VAL A 113 8.31 -1.00 3.76
CA VAL A 113 8.04 0.42 4.10
C VAL A 113 8.18 0.66 5.60
N LEU A 114 7.59 -0.21 6.43
CA LEU A 114 7.66 -0.10 7.90
C LEU A 114 9.05 -0.45 8.47
N SER A 115 9.94 -1.03 7.67
CA SER A 115 11.35 -1.25 8.01
C SER A 115 12.28 -0.15 7.46
N SER A 116 11.77 0.77 6.64
CA SER A 116 12.55 1.83 6.02
C SER A 116 12.75 3.04 6.94
N SER A 117 13.56 4.00 6.50
CA SER A 117 13.77 5.29 7.19
C SER A 117 12.46 6.07 7.38
N LEU A 118 11.48 5.91 6.48
CA LEU A 118 10.19 6.58 6.52
C LEU A 118 9.36 6.18 7.74
N ALA A 119 9.51 4.94 8.21
CA ALA A 119 8.72 4.38 9.32
C ALA A 119 8.82 5.20 10.61
N LYS A 120 9.95 5.89 10.84
CA LYS A 120 10.17 6.74 12.02
C LYS A 120 9.18 7.91 12.13
N ALA A 121 8.66 8.38 10.99
CA ALA A 121 7.71 9.47 10.94
C ALA A 121 6.25 9.00 10.81
N VAL A 122 6.02 7.69 10.62
CA VAL A 122 4.69 7.12 10.40
C VAL A 122 4.08 6.66 11.72
N ALA A 123 2.93 7.23 12.04
CA ALA A 123 2.18 6.92 13.24
C ALA A 123 0.99 5.99 12.99
N LEU A 124 0.32 6.21 11.87
CA LEU A 124 -0.86 5.46 11.46
C LEU A 124 -0.62 4.87 10.07
N THR A 125 -1.16 3.69 9.82
CA THR A 125 -1.24 3.10 8.49
C THR A 125 -2.68 2.88 8.07
N VAL A 126 -2.94 3.08 6.78
CA VAL A 126 -4.16 2.69 6.08
C VAL A 126 -3.74 1.71 4.99
N GLY A 127 -4.42 0.55 4.90
CA GLY A 127 -3.99 -0.55 4.04
C GLY A 127 -3.00 -1.52 4.71
N PRO A 128 -2.23 -2.30 3.93
CA PRO A 128 -2.21 -2.33 2.46
C PRO A 128 -3.55 -2.80 1.86
N GLY A 129 -3.96 -2.24 0.73
CA GLY A 129 -5.16 -2.71 0.01
C GLY A 129 -5.50 -1.88 -1.23
N HIS A 130 -6.58 -2.23 -1.91
CA HIS A 130 -7.10 -1.52 -3.08
C HIS A 130 -7.98 -0.35 -2.64
N LEU A 131 -7.45 0.88 -2.68
CA LEU A 131 -8.23 2.09 -2.38
C LEU A 131 -8.44 2.97 -3.61
N MET A 132 -7.40 3.15 -4.43
CA MET A 132 -7.45 3.87 -5.70
C MET A 132 -6.64 3.10 -6.74
N THR A 133 -7.34 2.27 -7.52
CA THR A 133 -6.76 1.39 -8.53
C THR A 133 -6.68 2.05 -9.91
N ALA A 134 -5.83 1.50 -10.76
CA ALA A 134 -5.71 1.74 -12.20
C ALA A 134 -5.93 0.42 -12.95
N LEU A 135 -7.16 -0.10 -12.92
CA LEU A 135 -7.55 -1.39 -13.51
C LEU A 135 -6.65 -2.55 -13.07
N ASN A 136 -5.96 -3.21 -14.00
CA ASN A 136 -5.06 -4.34 -13.76
C ASN A 136 -3.59 -3.92 -13.64
N MET A 137 -3.31 -2.67 -13.30
CA MET A 137 -1.93 -2.19 -13.15
C MET A 137 -1.21 -2.94 -12.03
N ASN A 138 -0.06 -3.54 -12.36
CA ASN A 138 0.87 -4.10 -11.41
C ASN A 138 1.72 -2.98 -10.81
N GLY A 139 1.27 -2.45 -9.68
CA GLY A 139 1.96 -1.36 -9.00
C GLY A 139 1.31 -1.00 -7.67
N PHE A 140 1.98 -0.13 -6.93
CA PHE A 140 1.48 0.37 -5.65
C PHE A 140 1.83 1.84 -5.50
N SER A 141 1.14 2.52 -4.57
CA SER A 141 1.46 3.88 -4.20
C SER A 141 1.52 4.06 -2.69
N LEU A 142 2.35 5.02 -2.28
CA LEU A 142 2.50 5.46 -0.90
C LEU A 142 2.04 6.91 -0.83
N SER A 143 1.08 7.19 0.06
CA SER A 143 0.62 8.56 0.31
C SER A 143 0.77 8.89 1.78
N LEU A 144 1.37 10.03 2.09
CA LEU A 144 1.50 10.52 3.46
C LEU A 144 0.69 11.79 3.63
N ILE A 145 -0.01 11.89 4.76
CA ILE A 145 -0.66 13.11 5.22
C ILE A 145 -0.09 13.50 6.59
N LYS A 146 0.32 14.75 6.74
CA LYS A 146 0.79 15.29 8.03
C LYS A 146 -0.34 15.24 9.05
N LEU A 147 -0.05 14.70 10.23
CA LEU A 147 -1.00 14.59 11.33
C LEU A 147 -0.98 15.83 12.22
N ASP A 148 -2.19 16.24 12.57
CA ASP A 148 -2.52 17.05 13.73
C ASP A 148 -3.64 16.32 14.51
N ALA A 149 -4.07 16.87 15.63
CA ALA A 149 -5.09 16.25 16.47
C ALA A 149 -6.44 16.06 15.76
N GLU A 150 -6.85 17.00 14.89
CA GLU A 150 -8.13 16.93 14.17
C GLU A 150 -8.09 15.86 13.08
N ARG A 151 -6.98 15.77 12.34
CA ARG A 151 -6.75 14.76 11.29
C ARG A 151 -6.60 13.35 11.87
N GLU A 152 -5.88 13.21 12.98
CA GLU A 152 -5.72 11.92 13.66
C GLU A 152 -7.09 11.40 14.15
N ALA A 153 -7.90 12.26 14.79
CA ALA A 153 -9.26 11.92 15.18
C ALA A 153 -10.14 11.57 13.96
N ALA A 154 -10.03 12.34 12.87
CA ALA A 154 -10.81 12.09 11.66
C ALA A 154 -10.48 10.76 10.97
N LEU A 155 -9.20 10.36 10.94
CA LEU A 155 -8.76 9.11 10.32
C LEU A 155 -9.11 7.87 11.15
N LEU A 156 -9.20 8.02 12.47
CA LEU A 156 -9.59 6.96 13.40
C LEU A 156 -11.11 6.86 13.60
N ALA A 157 -11.87 7.86 13.17
CA ALA A 157 -13.32 7.87 13.31
C ALA A 157 -13.97 6.72 12.52
N PRO A 158 -15.02 6.08 13.07
CA PRO A 158 -15.80 5.10 12.34
C PRO A 158 -16.48 5.75 11.13
N VAL A 159 -16.54 5.03 10.02
CA VAL A 159 -17.21 5.48 8.80
C VAL A 159 -18.06 4.35 8.21
N GLY A 160 -19.11 4.72 7.47
CA GLY A 160 -19.99 3.77 6.79
C GLY A 160 -19.42 3.09 5.53
N PRO A 161 -18.60 3.75 4.68
CA PRO A 161 -18.09 3.14 3.46
C PRO A 161 -17.24 1.89 3.72
N HIS A 162 -17.68 0.74 3.20
CA HIS A 162 -17.00 -0.55 3.38
C HIS A 162 -15.61 -0.63 2.74
N ALA A 163 -15.37 0.18 1.70
CA ALA A 163 -14.07 0.25 1.03
C ALA A 163 -13.02 1.03 1.84
N TRP A 164 -13.42 1.75 2.90
CA TRP A 164 -12.47 2.39 3.78
C TRP A 164 -11.80 1.37 4.69
N LEU A 165 -10.47 1.28 4.60
CA LEU A 165 -9.68 0.49 5.52
C LEU A 165 -9.38 1.36 6.75
N PRO A 166 -9.81 0.98 7.96
CA PRO A 166 -9.59 1.79 9.15
C PRO A 166 -8.10 2.02 9.41
N ALA A 167 -7.74 3.25 9.78
CA ALA A 167 -6.37 3.57 10.16
C ALA A 167 -5.95 2.79 11.42
N LYS A 168 -4.72 2.28 11.43
CA LYS A 168 -4.17 1.49 12.54
C LYS A 168 -2.87 2.11 13.05
N PRO A 169 -2.65 2.17 14.37
CA PRO A 169 -1.35 2.57 14.91
C PRO A 169 -0.23 1.63 14.46
N VAL A 170 0.90 2.22 14.08
CA VAL A 170 2.13 1.46 13.83
C VAL A 170 2.72 1.04 15.17
N ARG A 171 2.97 -0.26 15.34
CA ARG A 171 3.57 -0.84 16.53
C ARG A 171 4.59 -1.91 16.15
N ALA A 172 5.59 -2.09 17.00
CA ALA A 172 6.53 -3.19 16.84
C ALA A 172 5.77 -4.53 16.86
N PRO A 173 6.16 -5.50 16.01
CA PRO A 173 5.55 -6.83 16.04
C PRO A 173 5.84 -7.48 17.39
N VAL A 174 4.81 -8.13 17.96
CA VAL A 174 4.98 -8.96 19.15
C VAL A 174 5.52 -10.30 18.69
N VAL A 175 6.76 -10.62 19.05
CA VAL A 175 7.35 -11.93 18.76
C VAL A 175 6.80 -12.94 19.75
N ILE A 176 5.95 -13.82 19.26
CA ILE A 176 5.42 -14.94 20.03
C ILE A 176 6.26 -16.16 19.68
N ALA A 177 6.86 -16.79 20.69
CA ALA A 177 7.59 -18.04 20.48
C ALA A 177 6.63 -19.08 19.88
N MET A 178 7.05 -19.72 18.79
CA MET A 178 6.26 -20.82 18.25
C MET A 178 6.07 -21.88 19.34
N ALA A 179 4.84 -22.37 19.47
CA ALA A 179 4.57 -23.52 20.32
C ALA A 179 5.54 -24.64 19.88
N LYS A 180 6.33 -25.15 20.83
CA LYS A 180 7.16 -26.32 20.54
C LYS A 180 6.22 -27.40 20.01
N PRO A 181 6.48 -27.97 18.83
CA PRO A 181 5.69 -29.10 18.38
C PRO A 181 5.74 -30.14 19.50
N ALA A 182 4.59 -30.71 19.85
CA ALA A 182 4.53 -31.79 20.83
C ALA A 182 5.59 -32.82 20.44
N ALA A 183 6.42 -33.24 21.40
CA ALA A 183 7.47 -34.23 21.18
C ALA A 183 6.81 -35.54 20.69
N GLY A 184 6.71 -35.69 19.37
CA GLY A 184 5.88 -36.72 18.75
C GLY A 184 5.19 -36.27 17.47
N THR A 185 5.93 -35.77 16.48
CA THR A 185 5.43 -35.74 15.10
C THR A 185 6.27 -36.69 14.28
N ALA A 186 5.88 -37.97 14.27
CA ALA A 186 6.17 -38.79 13.11
C ALA A 186 5.62 -38.04 11.89
N THR A 187 6.49 -37.71 10.93
CA THR A 187 6.05 -37.15 9.66
C THR A 187 5.00 -38.09 9.08
N LYS A 188 3.76 -37.61 8.97
CA LYS A 188 2.72 -38.39 8.31
C LYS A 188 3.15 -38.55 6.85
N PRO A 189 3.14 -39.76 6.28
CA PRO A 189 3.39 -39.92 4.86
C PRO A 189 2.37 -39.07 4.08
N GLY A 190 2.79 -38.57 2.91
CA GLY A 190 1.87 -37.87 2.00
C GLY A 190 0.66 -38.74 1.67
N SER A 191 -0.47 -38.08 1.37
CA SER A 191 -1.69 -38.77 0.95
C SER A 191 -1.41 -39.64 -0.28
N ARG A 192 -1.84 -40.90 -0.24
CA ARG A 192 -1.88 -41.82 -1.40
C ARG A 192 -3.29 -41.95 -1.95
N ASP A 193 -4.08 -40.88 -1.85
CA ASP A 193 -5.43 -40.88 -2.38
C ASP A 193 -5.39 -41.12 -3.89
N ALA A 194 -5.93 -42.26 -4.30
CA ALA A 194 -5.84 -42.69 -5.69
C ALA A 194 -6.60 -41.77 -6.65
N ALA A 195 -7.60 -41.01 -6.18
CA ALA A 195 -8.29 -40.04 -7.01
C ALA A 195 -7.41 -38.80 -7.25
N ALA A 196 -6.76 -38.28 -6.22
CA ALA A 196 -5.77 -37.22 -6.33
C ALA A 196 -4.56 -37.65 -7.16
N GLU A 197 -4.05 -38.86 -6.98
CA GLU A 197 -2.92 -39.38 -7.77
C GLU A 197 -3.29 -39.55 -9.25
N ARG A 198 -4.50 -40.01 -9.57
CA ARG A 198 -4.98 -40.07 -10.96
C ARG A 198 -5.11 -38.67 -11.58
N LEU A 199 -5.57 -37.69 -10.81
CA LEU A 199 -5.69 -36.30 -11.27
C LEU A 199 -4.33 -35.65 -11.55
N ILE A 200 -3.31 -35.98 -10.76
CA ILE A 200 -1.94 -35.43 -10.91
C ILE A 200 -1.16 -36.12 -12.05
N ARG A 201 -1.45 -37.40 -12.33
CA ARG A 201 -0.72 -38.21 -13.31
C ARG A 201 -1.36 -38.22 -14.70
N ALA A 202 -2.58 -37.74 -14.84
CA ALA A 202 -3.25 -37.54 -16.13
C ALA A 202 -2.81 -36.21 -16.77
#